data_AF-A0A958YZ26-F1
#
_entry.id   AF-A0A958YZ26-F1
#
_cell.length_a   1.000
_cell.length_b   1.000
_cell.length_c   1.000
_cell.angle_alpha   90.00
_cell.angle_beta   90.00
_cell.angle_gamma   90.00
#
_symmetry.space_group_name_H-M   'P 1'
#
loop_
_entity.id
_entity.type
_entity.pdbx_description
1 polymer ?
#
loop_
_entity_poly.entity_id
_entity_poly.type
_entity_poly.pdbx_seq_one_letter_code
_entity_poly.pdbx_strand_id
1 'polypeptide(L)' 'LLSVSVIGKMDCADVDGYATAIMAMTLEEATTFFESHKELKGFIIYNNENNELKTFATSNF' A
#
# COMPACT_ATOMS: atom_id res chain seq x y z
N LEU A 1 5.26 -8.25 0.40
CA LEU A 1 5.42 -6.98 -0.35
C LEU A 1 6.90 -6.59 -0.34
N LEU A 2 7.35 -5.74 -1.25
CA LEU A 2 8.75 -5.25 -1.28
C LEU A 2 8.87 -3.79 -0.85
N SER A 3 7.86 -2.98 -1.18
CA SER A 3 7.75 -1.59 -0.74
C SER A 3 6.28 -1.22 -0.64
N VAL A 4 5.96 -0.36 0.32
CA VAL A 4 4.65 0.29 0.45
C VAL A 4 4.87 1.76 0.72
N SER A 5 4.28 2.62 -0.11
CA SER A 5 4.23 4.07 0.10
C SER A 5 2.79 4.48 0.36
N VAL A 6 2.57 5.27 1.41
CA VAL A 6 1.25 5.78 1.79
C VAL A 6 1.27 7.31 1.77
N ILE A 7 0.28 7.92 1.14
CA ILE A 7 0.09 9.38 1.13
C ILE A 7 -1.32 9.68 1.62
N GLY A 8 -1.44 10.58 2.60
CA GLY A 8 -2.70 11.03 3.18
C GLY A 8 -2.60 12.49 3.62
N LYS A 9 -3.72 13.09 4.03
CA LYS A 9 -3.76 14.46 4.58
C LYS A 9 -3.32 14.56 6.05
N MET A 10 -3.16 13.41 6.69
CA MET A 10 -2.78 13.28 8.09
C MET A 10 -1.27 13.48 8.29
N ASP A 11 -0.80 13.40 9.53
CA ASP A 11 0.60 13.66 9.81
C ASP A 11 1.53 12.52 9.36
N CYS A 12 2.84 12.77 9.44
CA CYS A 12 3.84 11.81 9.01
C CYS A 12 3.81 10.50 9.82
N ALA A 13 3.56 10.60 11.13
CA ALA A 13 3.56 9.43 12.00
C ALA A 13 2.38 8.51 11.70
N ASP A 14 1.22 9.09 11.42
CA ASP A 14 0.04 8.36 10.99
C ASP A 14 0.29 7.57 9.68
N VAL A 15 0.77 8.24 8.62
CA VAL A 15 1.02 7.57 7.33
C VAL A 15 2.17 6.56 7.39
N ASP A 16 3.17 6.80 8.24
CA ASP A 16 4.26 5.84 8.50
C ASP A 16 3.76 4.58 9.23
N GLY A 17 2.85 4.76 10.19
CA GLY A 17 2.13 3.66 10.84
C GLY A 17 1.34 2.81 9.85
N TYR A 18 0.59 3.45 8.94
CA TYR A 18 -0.10 2.73 7.86
C TYR A 18 0.87 2.00 6.93
N ALA A 19 1.95 2.64 6.48
CA ALA A 19 2.93 2.01 5.62
C ALA A 19 3.54 0.76 6.28
N THR A 20 3.89 0.86 7.57
CA THR A 20 4.42 -0.25 8.37
C THR A 20 3.40 -1.39 8.50
N ALA A 21 2.15 -1.07 8.85
CA ALA A 21 1.11 -2.08 9.02
C ALA A 21 0.79 -2.81 7.69
N ILE A 22 0.65 -2.05 6.60
CA ILE A 22 0.33 -2.60 5.28
C ILE A 22 1.50 -3.44 4.74
N MET A 23 2.75 -3.08 5.03
CA MET A 23 3.91 -3.88 4.64
C MET A 23 3.89 -5.30 5.24
N ALA A 24 3.23 -5.49 6.40
CA ALA A 24 3.06 -6.79 7.04
C ALA A 24 1.87 -7.61 6.50
N MET A 25 1.02 -7.02 5.64
CA MET A 25 -0.15 -7.68 5.07
C MET A 25 0.18 -8.49 3.80
N THR A 26 -0.76 -9.34 3.40
CA THR A 26 -0.79 -9.90 2.04
C THR A 26 -1.15 -8.82 1.01
N LEU A 27 -0.87 -9.08 -0.27
CA LEU A 27 -1.24 -8.14 -1.35
C LEU A 27 -2.75 -7.92 -1.42
N GLU A 28 -3.54 -8.99 -1.27
CA GLU A 28 -5.01 -8.92 -1.29
C GLU A 28 -5.54 -8.01 -0.17
N GLU A 29 -5.15 -8.28 1.07
CA GLU A 29 -5.52 -7.47 2.24
C GLU A 29 -5.13 -5.99 2.06
N ALA A 30 -3.91 -5.73 1.57
CA ALA A 30 -3.43 -4.38 1.31
C ALA A 30 -4.30 -3.67 0.26
N THR A 31 -4.63 -4.35 -0.85
CA THR A 31 -5.49 -3.76 -1.89
C THR A 31 -6.89 -3.47 -1.37
N THR A 32 -7.52 -4.40 -0.64
CA THR A 32 -8.83 -4.22 -0.02
C THR A 32 -8.83 -3.09 1.02
N PHE A 33 -7.74 -2.94 1.78
CA PHE A 33 -7.58 -1.84 2.72
C PHE A 33 -7.62 -0.48 2.02
N PHE A 34 -6.89 -0.31 0.92
CA PHE A 34 -6.93 0.93 0.13
C PHE A 34 -8.27 1.14 -0.59
N GLU A 35 -8.99 0.07 -0.92
CA GLU A 35 -10.33 0.18 -1.49
C GLU A 35 -11.36 0.67 -0.48
N SER A 36 -11.21 0.31 0.79
CA SER A 36 -12.08 0.78 1.88
C SER A 36 -11.70 2.17 2.40
N HIS A 37 -10.43 2.58 2.29
CA HIS A 37 -9.91 3.87 2.77
C HIS A 37 -9.48 4.77 1.60
N LYS A 38 -10.46 5.30 0.85
CA LYS A 38 -10.23 6.14 -0.34
C LYS A 38 -9.61 7.51 -0.03
N GLU A 39 -9.52 7.88 1.24
CA GLU A 39 -8.78 9.04 1.72
C GLU A 39 -7.26 8.84 1.68
N LEU A 40 -6.80 7.60 1.66
CA LEU A 40 -5.39 7.23 1.54
C LEU A 40 -5.06 6.89 0.08
N LYS A 41 -3.83 7.23 -0.31
CA LYS A 41 -3.23 6.85 -1.59
C LYS A 41 -2.12 5.86 -1.33
N GLY A 42 -2.10 4.77 -2.08
CA GLY A 42 -1.14 3.68 -1.90
C GLY A 42 -0.36 3.38 -3.17
N PHE A 43 0.95 3.16 -3.02
CA PHE A 43 1.79 2.57 -4.05
C PHE A 43 2.56 1.40 -3.49
N ILE A 44 2.39 0.23 -4.08
CA ILE A 44 2.97 -1.02 -3.63
C ILE A 44 3.88 -1.56 -4.72
N ILE A 45 5.09 -1.97 -4.34
CA ILE A 45 5.99 -2.76 -5.17
C ILE A 45 6.03 -4.17 -4.58
N TYR A 46 5.89 -5.19 -5.42
CA TYR A 46 5.88 -6.60 -4.99
C TYR A 46 6.42 -7.52 -6.08
N ASN A 47 6.78 -8.75 -5.71
CA ASN A 47 7.05 -9.82 -6.67
C ASN A 47 5.79 -10.69 -6.80
N ASN A 48 5.43 -11.05 -8.03
CA ASN A 48 4.39 -12.04 -8.27
C ASN A 48 4.94 -13.48 -8.10
N GLU A 49 4.09 -14.48 -8.31
CA GLU A 49 4.45 -15.91 -8.20
C GLU A 49 5.59 -16.32 -9.15
N ASN A 50 5.80 -15.58 -10.24
CA ASN A 50 6.87 -15.80 -11.21
C ASN A 50 8.16 -15.02 -10.87
N ASN A 51 8.28 -14.45 -9.67
CA ASN A 51 9.37 -13.55 -9.26
C ASN A 51 9.55 -12.30 -10.14
N GLU A 52 8.50 -11.88 -10.84
CA GLU A 52 8.53 -10.65 -11.61
C GLU A 52 8.14 -9.47 -10.73
N LEU A 53 8.89 -8.38 -10.85
CA LEU A 53 8.57 -7.12 -10.19
C LEU A 53 7.28 -6.54 -10.78
N LYS A 54 6.29 -6.32 -9.93
CA LYS A 54 5.01 -5.68 -10.26
C LYS A 54 4.76 -4.50 -9.34
N THR A 55 3.84 -3.65 -9.77
CA THR A 55 3.38 -2.51 -8.98
C THR A 55 1.87 -2.50 -8.91
N PHE A 56 1.35 -1.94 -7.82
CA PHE A 56 -0.06 -1.61 -7.64
C PHE A 56 -0.14 -0.15 -7.19
N ALA A 57 -1.03 0.61 -7.80
CA ALA A 57 -1.32 1.97 -7.43
C ALA A 57 -2.82 2.13 -7.23
N THR A 58 -3.22 2.81 -6.17
CA THR A 58 -4.63 3.13 -5.94
C THR A 58 -5.14 4.08 -7.02
N SER A 59 -6.43 4.03 -7.33
CA SER A 59 -7.03 4.86 -8.40
C SER A 59 -6.90 6.37 -8.17
N ASN A 60 -6.67 6.79 -6.92
CA ASN A 60 -6.53 8.16 -6.48
C ASN A 60 -5.06 8.58 -6.27
N PHE A 61 -4.07 7.73 -6.62
CA PHE A 61 -2.66 8.00 -6.40
C PHE A 61 -2.21 9.32 -7.06
#